data_AF-A0A6G2BDB7-F1
#
_entry.id   AF-A0A6G2BDB7-F1
#
_cell.length_a   1.000
_cell.length_b   1.000
_cell.length_c   1.000
_cell.angle_alpha   90.00
_cell.angle_beta   90.00
_cell.angle_gamma   90.00
#
_symmetry.space_group_name_H-M   'P 1'
#
loop_
_entity.id
_entity.type
_entity.pdbx_description
1 polymer ?
#
loop_
_entity_poly.entity_id
_entity_poly.type
_entity_poly.pdbx_seq_one_letter_code
_entity_poly.pdbx_strand_id
1 'polypeptide(L)'
;MEVTDAAGRVVWTFPSAHAVPPVVSALPVDPAPGDATTVVAVLESVTATQATIRVWQTQPPAALGDQPAVPAGAGLAVHVVAVARS
;
A
#
# COMPACT_ATOMS: atom_id res chain seq x y z
N MET A 1 8.19 -6.89 5.26
CA MET A 1 7.36 -5.74 5.70
C MET A 1 8.04 -4.53 5.13
N GLU A 2 7.27 -3.68 4.47
CA GLU A 2 7.77 -2.47 3.82
C GLU A 2 7.19 -1.23 4.48
N VAL A 3 7.80 -0.07 4.23
CA VAL A 3 7.40 1.21 4.82
C VAL A 3 7.21 2.24 3.72
N THR A 4 6.12 3.01 3.78
CA THR A 4 5.80 4.03 2.79
C THR A 4 6.77 5.22 2.82
N ASP A 5 7.01 5.81 1.65
CA ASP A 5 7.67 7.11 1.47
C ASP A 5 6.71 8.29 1.67
N ALA A 6 7.19 9.52 1.49
CA ALA A 6 6.39 10.74 1.64
C ALA A 6 5.16 10.82 0.71
N ALA A 7 5.14 10.08 -0.39
CA ALA A 7 4.02 9.98 -1.31
C ALA A 7 3.05 8.83 -0.96
N GLY A 8 3.24 8.17 0.19
CA GLY A 8 2.47 6.99 0.59
C GLY A 8 2.83 5.75 -0.24
N ARG A 9 4.01 5.72 -0.88
CA ARG A 9 4.38 4.68 -1.85
C ARG A 9 5.42 3.73 -1.28
N VAL A 10 5.33 2.47 -1.68
CA VAL A 10 6.34 1.42 -1.50
C VAL A 10 6.74 0.91 -2.88
N VAL A 11 8.05 0.85 -3.13
CA VAL A 11 8.60 0.06 -4.25
C VAL A 11 9.31 -1.14 -3.65
N TRP A 12 8.72 -2.31 -3.84
CA TRP A 12 9.24 -3.55 -3.28
C TRP A 12 9.88 -4.38 -4.39
N THR A 13 11.22 -4.45 -4.38
CA THR A 13 11.98 -5.32 -5.28
C THR A 13 11.99 -6.74 -4.73
N PHE A 14 11.62 -7.72 -5.55
CA PHE A 14 11.63 -9.13 -5.12
C PHE A 14 13.08 -9.62 -4.95
N PRO A 15 13.36 -10.49 -3.96
CA PRO A 15 14.70 -11.06 -3.77
C PRO A 15 15.23 -11.82 -4.99
N SER A 16 14.33 -12.36 -5.81
CA SER A 16 14.63 -13.01 -7.08
C SER A 16 13.57 -12.68 -8.11
N ALA A 17 13.96 -12.52 -9.37
CA ALA A 17 13.00 -12.31 -10.46
C ALA A 17 12.10 -13.54 -10.65
N HIS A 18 10.82 -13.30 -10.87
CA HIS A 18 9.86 -14.32 -11.26
C HIS A 18 9.81 -14.46 -12.80
N ALA A 19 9.52 -15.66 -13.31
CA ALA A 19 9.39 -15.88 -14.75
C ALA A 19 8.24 -15.06 -15.38
N VAL A 20 7.17 -14.85 -14.61
CA VAL A 20 6.04 -13.98 -14.93
C VAL A 20 5.66 -13.17 -13.69
N PRO A 21 4.98 -12.01 -13.80
CA PRO A 21 4.57 -11.24 -12.63
C PRO A 21 3.81 -12.12 -11.61
N PRO A 22 4.20 -12.15 -10.32
CA PRO A 22 3.55 -12.99 -9.31
C PRO A 22 2.19 -12.43 -8.90
N VAL A 23 1.42 -13.18 -8.11
CA VAL A 23 0.27 -12.62 -7.38
C VAL A 23 0.82 -11.91 -6.14
N VAL A 24 0.43 -10.66 -5.94
CA VAL A 24 0.87 -9.85 -4.79
C VAL A 24 -0.33 -9.50 -3.93
N SER A 25 -0.15 -9.55 -2.62
CA SER A 25 -1.07 -8.98 -1.64
C SER A 25 -0.33 -7.93 -0.81
N ALA A 26 -1.01 -6.82 -0.51
CA ALA A 26 -0.50 -5.73 0.31
C ALA A 26 -1.55 -5.38 1.37
N LEU A 27 -1.18 -5.52 2.64
CA LEU A 27 -2.03 -5.25 3.79
C LEU A 27 -1.40 -4.13 4.62
N PRO A 28 -1.93 -2.89 4.57
CA PRO A 28 -1.48 -1.81 5.43
C PRO A 28 -1.88 -2.12 6.88
N VAL A 29 -1.01 -1.77 7.82
CA VAL A 29 -1.29 -1.83 9.26
C VAL A 29 -1.63 -0.42 9.72
N ASP A 30 -2.84 -0.26 10.26
CA ASP A 30 -3.29 1.02 10.82
C ASP A 30 -2.42 1.40 12.04
N PRO A 31 -1.71 2.55 12.00
CA PRO A 31 -0.82 2.98 13.06
C PRO A 31 -1.59 3.66 14.21
N ALA A 32 -2.84 4.07 13.99
CA ALA A 32 -3.68 4.80 14.92
C ALA A 32 -5.12 4.27 14.89
N PRO A 33 -5.35 3.01 15.34
CA PRO A 33 -6.65 2.32 15.21
C PRO A 33 -7.83 2.96 15.99
N GLY A 34 -7.60 4.10 16.65
CA GLY A 34 -8.64 4.91 17.30
C GLY A 34 -9.12 6.09 16.47
N ASP A 35 -8.44 6.43 15.37
CA ASP A 35 -8.80 7.53 14.50
C ASP A 35 -9.90 7.11 13.52
N ALA A 36 -10.77 8.05 13.14
CA ALA A 36 -11.85 7.82 12.18
C ALA A 36 -11.35 7.79 10.71
N THR A 37 -10.16 7.23 10.48
CA THR A 37 -9.51 7.16 9.17
C THR A 37 -9.30 5.70 8.76
N THR A 38 -9.58 5.40 7.50
CA THR A 38 -9.34 4.08 6.91
C THR A 38 -8.15 4.18 5.97
N VAL A 39 -7.21 3.25 6.09
CA VAL A 39 -6.10 3.11 5.13
C VAL A 39 -6.42 2.05 4.07
N VAL A 40 -6.09 2.36 2.82
CA VAL A 40 -6.31 1.48 1.66
C VAL A 40 -5.03 1.38 0.84
N ALA A 41 -4.55 0.17 0.61
CA ALA A 41 -3.42 -0.09 -0.28
C ALA A 41 -3.89 -0.44 -1.69
N VAL A 42 -3.23 0.13 -2.70
CA VAL A 42 -3.45 -0.13 -4.12
C VAL A 42 -2.16 -0.65 -4.73
N LEU A 43 -2.23 -1.78 -5.44
CA LEU A 43 -1.15 -2.26 -6.29
C LEU A 43 -1.19 -1.48 -7.61
N GLU A 44 -0.29 -0.52 -7.78
CA GLU A 44 -0.21 0.28 -9.01
C GLU A 44 0.47 -0.49 -10.15
N SER A 45 1.46 -1.32 -9.83
CA SER A 45 2.11 -2.20 -10.80
C SER A 45 2.70 -3.44 -10.14
N VAL A 46 2.69 -4.56 -10.87
CA VAL A 46 3.39 -5.78 -10.50
C VAL A 46 4.11 -6.29 -11.75
N THR A 47 5.43 -6.40 -11.68
CA THR A 47 6.28 -6.91 -12.75
C THR A 47 6.92 -8.23 -12.33
N ALA A 48 7.81 -8.78 -13.16
CA ALA A 48 8.62 -9.93 -12.79
C ALA A 48 9.63 -9.64 -11.66
N THR A 49 10.02 -8.39 -11.45
CA THR A 49 11.13 -8.00 -10.57
C THR A 49 10.71 -7.15 -9.38
N GLN A 50 9.55 -6.50 -9.43
CA GLN A 50 9.08 -5.63 -8.35
C GLN A 50 7.56 -5.47 -8.33
N ALA A 51 7.07 -4.93 -7.22
CA ALA A 51 5.73 -4.37 -7.09
C ALA A 51 5.79 -2.92 -6.63
N THR A 52 4.85 -2.11 -7.12
CA THR A 52 4.64 -0.74 -6.67
C THR A 52 3.29 -0.67 -5.96
N ILE A 53 3.31 -0.28 -4.70
CA ILE A 53 2.13 -0.15 -3.85
C ILE A 53 1.97 1.32 -3.47
N ARG A 54 0.74 1.83 -3.49
CA ARG A 54 0.41 3.14 -2.95
C ARG A 54 -0.68 3.04 -1.92
N VAL A 55 -0.44 3.62 -0.76
CA VAL A 55 -1.38 3.66 0.35
C VAL A 55 -2.03 5.03 0.44
N TRP A 56 -3.35 5.00 0.55
CA TRP A 56 -4.21 6.14 0.70
C TRP A 56 -4.86 6.07 2.08
N GLN A 57 -5.22 7.23 2.62
CA GLN A 57 -6.00 7.34 3.84
C GLN A 57 -7.24 8.19 3.57
N THR A 58 -8.38 7.76 4.11
CA THR A 58 -9.56 8.63 4.15
C THR A 58 -9.31 9.78 5.11
N GLN A 59 -10.02 10.89 4.91
CA GLN A 59 -10.01 11.98 5.86
C GLN A 59 -11.21 11.84 6.80
N PRO A 60 -11.10 12.30 8.06
CA PRO A 60 -12.26 12.38 8.94
C PRO A 60 -13.40 13.13 8.24
N PRO A 61 -14.67 12.74 8.45
CA PRO A 61 -15.80 13.43 7.85
C PRO A 61 -15.76 14.92 8.19
N ALA A 62 -15.76 15.77 7.16
CA ALA A 62 -16.01 17.19 7.36
C ALA A 62 -17.50 17.39 7.63
N ALA A 63 -17.87 18.51 8.27
CA ALA A 63 -19.27 18.84 8.57
C ALA A 63 -20.19 18.87 7.32
N LEU A 64 -19.62 18.89 6.11
CA LEU A 64 -20.32 18.91 4.83
C LEU A 64 -19.60 18.02 3.78
N GLY A 65 -19.87 16.72 3.78
CA GLY A 65 -19.63 15.82 2.65
C GLY A 65 -18.39 14.91 2.70
N ASP A 66 -18.34 13.96 1.76
CA ASP A 66 -17.23 13.02 1.58
C ASP A 66 -15.98 13.76 1.12
N GLN A 67 -14.88 13.57 1.87
CA GLN A 67 -13.58 14.08 1.49
C GLN A 67 -12.82 13.03 0.65
N PRO A 68 -12.11 13.43 -0.41
CA PRO A 68 -11.30 12.49 -1.18
C PRO A 68 -10.19 11.90 -0.30
N ALA A 69 -9.83 10.65 -0.57
CA ALA A 69 -8.68 10.04 0.08
C ALA A 69 -7.38 10.74 -0.36
N VAL A 70 -6.46 10.92 0.58
CA VAL A 70 -5.14 11.52 0.34
C VAL A 70 -4.06 10.46 0.51
N PRO A 71 -2.86 10.66 -0.06
CA PRO A 71 -1.75 9.74 0.20
C PRO A 71 -1.46 9.64 1.70
N ALA A 72 -1.19 8.44 2.21
CA ALA A 72 -0.99 8.21 3.64
C ALA A 72 0.32 8.80 4.21
N GLY A 73 1.22 9.27 3.34
CA GLY A 73 2.52 9.80 3.75
C GLY A 73 3.50 8.71 4.18
N ALA A 74 4.61 9.13 4.79
CA ALA A 74 5.73 8.26 5.13
C ALA A 74 5.52 7.50 6.45
N GLY A 75 6.19 6.34 6.58
CA GLY A 75 6.29 5.63 7.85
C GLY A 75 5.19 4.61 8.13
N LEU A 76 4.23 4.43 7.22
CA LEU A 76 3.18 3.44 7.36
C LEU A 76 3.70 2.05 7.00
N ALA A 77 3.51 1.08 7.91
CA ALA A 77 3.91 -0.30 7.68
C ALA A 77 2.92 -1.03 6.76
N VAL A 78 3.45 -1.76 5.79
CA VAL A 78 2.68 -2.61 4.87
C VAL A 78 3.24 -4.03 4.88
N HIS A 79 2.41 -5.00 5.24
CA HIS A 79 2.73 -6.41 5.03
C HIS A 79 2.52 -6.74 3.56
N VAL A 80 3.56 -7.26 2.93
CA VAL A 80 3.56 -7.62 1.51
C VAL A 80 3.92 -9.08 1.35
N VAL A 81 3.20 -9.77 0.47
CA VAL A 81 3.44 -11.17 0.13
C VAL A 81 3.36 -11.30 -1.39
N ALA A 82 4.29 -12.07 -1.97
CA ALA A 82 4.27 -12.46 -3.36
C ALA A 82 4.22 -13.99 -3.46
N VAL A 83 3.33 -14.51 -4.31
CA VAL A 83 3.20 -15.94 -4.59
C VAL A 83 3.45 -16.15 -6.07
N ALA A 84 4.42 -17.00 -6.39
CA ALA A 84 4.74 -17.35 -7.77
C ALA A 84 3.53 -18.01 -8.45
N ARG A 85 3.35 -17.71 -9.74
CA ARG A 85 2.35 -18.38 -10.57
C ARG A 85 3.01 -19.54 -11.32
N SER A 86 2.34 -20.68 -11.33
CA SER A 86 2.68 -21.86 -12.12
C SER A 86 2.24 -21.72 -13.56
#